data_AF-A0A7X3UGW4-F1
#
_entry.id   AF-A0A7X3UGW4-F1
#
_cell.length_a   1.000
_cell.length_b   1.000
_cell.length_c   1.000
_cell.angle_alpha   90.00
_cell.angle_beta   90.00
_cell.angle_gamma   90.00
#
_symmetry.space_group_name_H-M   'P 1'
#
loop_
_entity.id
_entity.type
_entity.pdbx_description
1 polymer ?
#
loop_
_entity_poly.entity_id
_entity_poly.type
_entity_poly.pdbx_seq_one_letter_code
_entity_poly.pdbx_strand_id
1 'polypeptide(L)'
;MTEKMSCPFCGTRVEYAVENSPDWYRDPSLPVYRIDCHDKCRQYWLEAISDPHPQIDPAILAFLDPLNDEQRTYISESTRHACDNGISIVYNSKILQHLIIDWHYAKAAAKLYEFNDVSFQISGIGFDFAKMLFFLHTADARFTLRIYRAETPVHKIQSEIYWLQALWNKARIKTLSPVRGSDGEIIQYPSPSDLPPRYATVYNWIPGETLHTLLEVEKTPELIRRLGSTVGRMHHVSETLEFPQWFTRPRYDKDWINKKIEASLGSDTNASTKELAKLSALSSHFSQFVTAQGEGRDVFGLIHSDLEPHNIIIMDGQPCPIDVVEFGFGYYISDILTLSRHFSEDEQAIFFDGYQEIRPLPTNYRQQLALFEELRVL
;
A
#
# COMPACT_ATOMS: atom_id res chain seq x y z
N MET A 1 -25.71 -34.65 -2.63
CA MET A 1 -26.27 -34.27 -1.33
C MET A 1 -25.41 -33.14 -0.82
N THR A 2 -25.95 -31.94 -0.59
CA THR A 2 -25.19 -30.86 0.04
C THR A 2 -24.98 -31.23 1.50
N GLU A 3 -23.76 -31.62 1.83
CA GLU A 3 -23.37 -31.88 3.20
C GLU A 3 -23.31 -30.56 3.97
N LYS A 4 -23.77 -30.56 5.22
CA LYS A 4 -23.80 -29.37 6.07
C LYS A 4 -22.85 -29.53 7.25
N MET A 5 -21.93 -28.59 7.40
CA MET A 5 -21.03 -28.50 8.54
C MET A 5 -21.20 -27.18 9.27
N SER A 6 -20.57 -27.02 10.43
CA SER A 6 -20.45 -25.70 11.06
C SER A 6 -19.23 -24.99 10.46
N CYS A 7 -19.39 -23.74 10.04
CA CYS A 7 -18.32 -22.88 9.55
C CYS A 7 -17.22 -22.77 10.63
N PRO A 8 -15.96 -23.15 10.33
CA PRO A 8 -14.89 -23.11 11.33
C PRO A 8 -14.56 -21.72 11.88
N PHE A 9 -14.92 -20.65 11.16
CA PHE A 9 -14.65 -19.26 11.60
C PHE A 9 -15.79 -18.67 12.43
N CYS A 10 -17.04 -18.80 11.99
CA CYS A 10 -18.18 -18.12 12.64
C CYS A 10 -19.23 -19.05 13.27
N GLY A 11 -19.04 -20.37 13.20
CA GLY A 11 -19.92 -21.38 13.80
C GLY A 11 -21.28 -21.61 13.11
N THR A 12 -21.64 -20.80 12.10
CA THR A 12 -22.92 -20.93 11.38
C THR A 12 -22.98 -22.27 10.63
N ARG A 13 -24.16 -22.91 10.57
CA ARG A 13 -24.37 -24.11 9.73
C ARG A 13 -24.35 -23.71 8.26
N VAL A 14 -23.42 -24.27 7.50
CA VAL A 14 -23.11 -23.89 6.12
C VAL A 14 -23.04 -25.11 5.22
N GLU A 15 -23.22 -24.87 3.92
CA GLU A 15 -22.96 -25.86 2.88
C GLU A 15 -21.47 -25.89 2.57
N TYR A 16 -20.98 -27.07 2.20
CA TYR A 16 -19.62 -27.22 1.69
C TYR A 16 -19.56 -28.21 0.53
N ALA A 17 -18.50 -28.09 -0.26
CA ALA A 17 -18.13 -29.03 -1.31
C ALA A 17 -16.62 -29.27 -1.28
N VAL A 18 -16.20 -30.50 -1.64
CA VAL A 18 -14.80 -30.80 -1.91
C VAL A 18 -14.58 -30.61 -3.41
N GLU A 19 -13.62 -29.76 -3.77
CA GLU A 19 -13.32 -29.36 -5.14
C GLU A 19 -11.81 -29.45 -5.39
N ASN A 20 -11.39 -29.43 -6.66
CA ASN A 20 -9.97 -29.29 -6.98
C ASN A 20 -9.48 -27.89 -6.56
N SER A 21 -8.21 -27.80 -6.16
CA SER A 21 -7.60 -26.49 -5.90
C SER A 21 -7.72 -25.57 -7.12
N PRO A 22 -7.98 -24.27 -6.92
CA PRO A 22 -7.97 -23.31 -8.01
C PRO A 22 -6.60 -23.28 -8.71
N ASP A 23 -6.58 -23.05 -10.02
CA ASP A 23 -5.34 -23.06 -10.83
C ASP A 23 -4.29 -22.03 -10.34
N TRP A 24 -4.73 -20.97 -9.65
CA TRP A 24 -3.86 -19.94 -9.07
C TRP A 24 -3.26 -20.34 -7.71
N TYR A 25 -3.71 -21.45 -7.11
CA TYR A 25 -3.21 -21.91 -5.81
C TYR A 25 -1.90 -22.70 -5.95
N ARG A 26 -1.05 -22.60 -4.92
CA ARG A 26 0.35 -23.06 -4.93
C ARG A 26 0.52 -24.54 -5.26
N ASP A 27 -0.45 -25.37 -4.89
CA ASP A 27 -0.48 -26.80 -5.21
C ASP A 27 -1.85 -27.19 -5.79
N PRO A 28 -2.03 -27.17 -7.11
CA PRO A 28 -3.29 -27.53 -7.76
C PRO A 28 -3.62 -29.03 -7.63
N SER A 29 -2.69 -29.85 -7.10
CA SER A 29 -2.91 -31.29 -6.94
C SER A 29 -3.66 -31.67 -5.66
N LEU A 30 -3.76 -30.74 -4.69
CA LEU A 30 -4.50 -30.96 -3.46
C LEU A 30 -5.98 -30.54 -3.63
N PRO A 31 -6.94 -31.29 -3.07
CA PRO A 31 -8.33 -30.82 -3.00
C PRO A 31 -8.47 -29.68 -1.99
N VAL A 32 -9.58 -28.97 -2.06
CA VAL A 32 -9.97 -27.92 -1.11
C VAL A 32 -11.42 -28.08 -0.69
N TYR A 33 -11.74 -27.62 0.52
CA TYR A 33 -13.12 -27.48 0.99
C TYR A 33 -13.63 -26.10 0.66
N ARG A 34 -14.53 -25.97 -0.33
CA ARG A 34 -15.27 -24.73 -0.57
C ARG A 34 -16.36 -24.60 0.48
N ILE A 35 -16.31 -23.56 1.29
CA ILE A 35 -17.28 -23.25 2.35
C ILE A 35 -18.15 -22.07 1.90
N ASP A 36 -19.46 -22.27 1.86
CA ASP A 36 -20.44 -21.24 1.48
C ASP A 36 -21.18 -20.69 2.72
N CYS A 37 -20.68 -19.58 3.26
CA CYS A 37 -21.19 -18.90 4.43
C CYS A 37 -21.80 -17.53 4.08
N HIS A 38 -22.88 -17.54 3.28
CA HIS A 38 -23.45 -16.39 2.58
C HIS A 38 -23.52 -15.06 3.35
N ASP A 39 -23.88 -15.06 4.64
CA ASP A 39 -24.12 -13.81 5.40
C ASP A 39 -22.96 -13.39 6.32
N LYS A 40 -22.13 -14.33 6.77
CA LYS A 40 -21.08 -14.04 7.77
C LYS A 40 -19.69 -14.00 7.18
N CYS A 41 -19.23 -15.09 6.57
CA CYS A 41 -17.86 -15.21 6.05
C CYS A 41 -17.77 -15.20 4.52
N ARG A 42 -18.91 -15.13 3.81
CA ARG A 42 -19.00 -15.31 2.34
C ARG A 42 -18.46 -16.67 1.91
N GLN A 43 -17.66 -16.73 0.85
CA GLN A 43 -17.17 -17.95 0.24
C GLN A 43 -15.66 -18.02 0.35
N TYR A 44 -15.14 -19.10 0.92
CA TYR A 44 -13.69 -19.32 1.09
C TYR A 44 -13.35 -20.81 1.00
N TRP A 45 -12.07 -21.12 0.91
CA TRP A 45 -11.57 -22.49 0.84
C TRP A 45 -10.70 -22.83 2.04
N LEU A 46 -10.72 -24.09 2.48
CA LEU A 46 -9.74 -24.65 3.41
C LEU A 46 -8.90 -25.70 2.68
N GLU A 47 -7.59 -25.67 2.90
CA GLU A 47 -6.67 -26.70 2.42
C GLU A 47 -7.07 -28.07 2.99
N ALA A 48 -7.11 -29.07 2.11
CA ALA A 48 -7.35 -30.45 2.49
C ALA A 48 -6.07 -31.27 2.33
N ILE A 49 -5.98 -32.33 3.12
CA ILE A 49 -4.99 -33.38 2.91
C ILE A 49 -5.68 -34.64 2.37
N SER A 50 -4.95 -35.39 1.56
CA SER A 50 -5.40 -36.68 1.02
C SER A 50 -4.96 -37.79 1.97
N ASP A 51 -5.88 -38.47 2.67
CA ASP A 51 -5.83 -39.92 3.02
C ASP A 51 -6.97 -40.36 3.98
N PRO A 52 -7.72 -41.46 3.74
CA PRO A 52 -8.02 -42.15 2.46
C PRO A 52 -9.18 -41.48 1.69
N HIS A 53 -9.79 -40.46 2.29
CA HIS A 53 -10.74 -39.53 1.69
C HIS A 53 -10.23 -38.10 1.97
N PRO A 54 -10.51 -37.11 1.11
CA PRO A 54 -10.18 -35.72 1.42
C PRO A 54 -10.73 -35.36 2.80
N GLN A 55 -9.89 -34.71 3.61
CA GLN A 55 -10.24 -34.18 4.93
C GLN A 55 -9.59 -32.81 5.11
N ILE A 56 -10.25 -31.90 5.84
CA ILE A 56 -9.66 -30.61 6.20
C ILE A 56 -8.34 -30.89 6.91
N ASP A 57 -7.27 -30.17 6.54
CA ASP A 57 -5.97 -30.32 7.19
C ASP A 57 -6.14 -30.21 8.72
N PRO A 58 -5.81 -31.26 9.50
CA PRO A 58 -5.89 -31.24 10.95
C PRO A 58 -5.13 -30.07 11.60
N ALA A 59 -4.08 -29.55 10.96
CA ALA A 59 -3.36 -28.38 11.44
C ALA A 59 -4.21 -27.10 11.44
N ILE A 60 -5.17 -26.97 10.51
CA ILE A 60 -6.12 -25.86 10.47
C ILE A 60 -7.06 -25.94 11.69
N LEU A 61 -7.65 -27.12 11.93
CA LEU A 61 -8.58 -27.32 13.04
C LEU A 61 -7.88 -27.10 14.39
N ALA A 62 -6.70 -27.70 14.57
CA ALA A 62 -5.89 -27.52 15.77
C ALA A 62 -5.50 -26.06 16.01
N PHE A 63 -5.26 -25.28 14.94
CA PHE A 63 -4.99 -23.84 15.06
C PHE A 63 -6.23 -23.04 15.48
N LEU A 64 -7.40 -23.36 14.91
CA LEU A 64 -8.64 -22.62 15.18
C LEU A 64 -9.18 -22.91 16.57
N ASP A 65 -9.11 -24.17 17.04
CA ASP A 65 -9.68 -24.63 18.32
C ASP A 65 -9.43 -23.70 19.52
N PRO A 66 -8.18 -23.26 19.82
CA PRO A 66 -7.91 -22.40 20.98
C PRO A 66 -8.28 -20.93 20.78
N LEU A 67 -8.70 -20.49 19.59
CA LEU A 67 -9.03 -19.08 19.34
C LEU A 67 -10.30 -18.65 20.07
N ASN A 68 -10.24 -17.48 20.69
CA ASN A 68 -11.39 -16.86 21.35
C ASN A 68 -12.35 -16.20 20.32
N ASP A 69 -13.51 -15.77 20.80
CA ASP A 69 -14.56 -15.18 19.95
C ASP A 69 -14.09 -13.91 19.21
N GLU A 70 -13.25 -13.08 19.83
CA GLU A 70 -12.75 -11.87 19.19
C GLU A 70 -11.81 -12.19 18.01
N GLN A 71 -10.90 -13.15 18.19
CA GLN A 71 -10.00 -13.63 17.14
C GLN A 71 -10.79 -14.30 15.99
N ARG A 72 -11.80 -15.10 16.33
CA ARG A 72 -12.67 -15.74 15.34
C ARG A 72 -13.52 -14.74 14.57
N THR A 73 -14.05 -13.71 15.24
CA THR A 73 -14.74 -12.59 14.59
C THR A 73 -13.77 -11.86 13.66
N TYR A 74 -12.57 -11.52 14.10
CA TYR A 74 -11.57 -10.86 13.24
C TYR A 74 -11.27 -11.67 11.98
N ILE A 75 -11.04 -13.00 12.09
CA ILE A 75 -10.85 -13.87 10.91
C ILE A 75 -12.09 -13.85 10.02
N SER A 76 -13.28 -13.98 10.60
CA SER A 76 -14.55 -14.00 9.85
C SER A 76 -14.78 -12.71 9.08
N GLU A 77 -14.58 -11.56 9.72
CA GLU A 77 -14.77 -10.24 9.11
C GLU A 77 -13.70 -9.94 8.06
N SER A 78 -12.45 -10.33 8.32
CA SER A 78 -11.38 -10.22 7.33
C SER A 78 -11.64 -11.09 6.11
N THR A 79 -12.18 -12.30 6.31
CA THR A 79 -12.62 -13.19 5.21
C THR A 79 -13.74 -12.52 4.41
N ARG A 80 -14.79 -12.05 5.09
CA ARG A 80 -15.92 -11.37 4.45
C ARG A 80 -15.45 -10.17 3.63
N HIS A 81 -14.59 -9.33 4.20
CA HIS A 81 -14.06 -8.16 3.51
C HIS A 81 -13.30 -8.53 2.24
N ALA A 82 -12.43 -9.53 2.30
CA ALA A 82 -11.70 -9.99 1.13
C ALA A 82 -12.65 -10.51 0.04
N CYS A 83 -13.63 -11.34 0.41
CA CYS A 83 -14.61 -11.88 -0.52
C CYS A 83 -15.51 -10.80 -1.15
N ASP A 84 -15.94 -9.80 -0.37
CA ASP A 84 -16.73 -8.66 -0.86
C ASP A 84 -15.94 -7.82 -1.88
N ASN A 85 -14.61 -7.87 -1.83
CA ASN A 85 -13.70 -7.27 -2.83
C ASN A 85 -13.29 -8.26 -3.94
N GLY A 86 -13.98 -9.39 -4.08
CA GLY A 86 -13.74 -10.38 -5.13
C GLY A 86 -12.49 -11.24 -4.91
N ILE A 87 -11.87 -11.18 -3.72
CA ILE A 87 -10.70 -12.01 -3.39
C ILE A 87 -11.15 -13.36 -2.85
N SER A 88 -10.70 -14.40 -3.55
CA SER A 88 -10.85 -15.80 -3.16
C SER A 88 -9.66 -16.25 -2.31
N ILE A 89 -9.92 -16.88 -1.17
CA ILE A 89 -8.88 -17.26 -0.20
C ILE A 89 -8.88 -18.77 0.02
N VAL A 90 -7.71 -19.39 -0.14
CA VAL A 90 -7.45 -20.75 0.38
C VAL A 90 -6.69 -20.62 1.70
N TYR A 91 -7.34 -21.00 2.80
CA TYR A 91 -6.72 -20.97 4.12
C TYR A 91 -5.94 -22.25 4.41
N ASN A 92 -4.74 -22.06 4.95
CA ASN A 92 -3.94 -23.08 5.61
C ASN A 92 -3.49 -22.56 6.98
N SER A 93 -2.84 -23.42 7.77
CA SER A 93 -2.36 -23.09 9.12
C SER A 93 -1.45 -21.85 9.13
N LYS A 94 -0.62 -21.65 8.09
CA LYS A 94 0.31 -20.52 7.98
C LYS A 94 -0.40 -19.19 7.77
N ILE A 95 -1.39 -19.13 6.88
CA ILE A 95 -2.17 -17.89 6.63
C ILE A 95 -2.93 -17.49 7.89
N LEU A 96 -3.55 -18.45 8.58
CA LEU A 96 -4.24 -18.21 9.84
C LEU A 96 -3.28 -17.72 10.92
N GLN A 97 -2.07 -18.29 11.01
CA GLN A 97 -1.04 -17.83 11.93
C GLN A 97 -0.64 -16.37 11.68
N HIS A 98 -0.45 -15.97 10.41
CA HIS A 98 -0.13 -14.59 10.07
C HIS A 98 -1.25 -13.63 10.49
N LEU A 99 -2.51 -13.97 10.22
CA LEU A 99 -3.65 -13.14 10.63
C LEU A 99 -3.73 -12.90 12.13
N ILE A 100 -3.49 -13.94 12.93
CA ILE A 100 -3.52 -13.81 14.38
C ILE A 100 -2.33 -13.02 14.91
N ILE A 101 -1.14 -13.18 14.32
CA ILE A 101 0.03 -12.34 14.62
C ILE A 101 -0.30 -10.86 14.36
N ASP A 102 -0.89 -10.57 13.21
CA ASP A 102 -1.28 -9.23 12.79
C ASP A 102 -2.31 -8.62 13.75
N TRP A 103 -3.32 -9.41 14.14
CA TRP A 103 -4.31 -9.03 15.15
C TRP A 103 -3.66 -8.69 16.51
N HIS A 104 -2.70 -9.49 16.97
CA HIS A 104 -1.99 -9.22 18.23
C HIS A 104 -1.23 -7.89 18.20
N TYR A 105 -0.53 -7.57 17.09
CA TYR A 105 0.11 -6.26 16.94
C TYR A 105 -0.90 -5.13 16.89
N ALA A 106 -2.01 -5.30 16.16
CA ALA A 106 -3.04 -4.28 16.07
C ALA A 106 -3.68 -3.96 17.43
N LYS A 107 -4.01 -5.00 18.22
CA LYS A 107 -4.52 -4.85 19.60
C LYS A 107 -3.50 -4.21 20.53
N ALA A 108 -2.23 -4.61 20.45
CA ALA A 108 -1.17 -4.03 21.26
C ALA A 108 -0.95 -2.55 20.92
N ALA A 109 -0.96 -2.20 19.63
CA ALA A 109 -0.82 -0.83 19.17
C ALA A 109 -2.00 0.03 19.65
N ALA A 110 -3.24 -0.42 19.46
CA ALA A 110 -4.43 0.32 19.87
C ALA A 110 -4.40 0.75 21.34
N LYS A 111 -3.91 -0.14 22.23
CA LYS A 111 -3.74 0.18 23.66
C LYS A 111 -2.77 1.33 23.91
N LEU A 112 -1.67 1.40 23.16
CA LEU A 112 -0.68 2.47 23.30
C LEU A 112 -1.23 3.83 22.85
N TYR A 113 -2.22 3.85 21.96
CA TYR A 113 -2.95 5.04 21.51
C TYR A 113 -4.25 5.31 22.30
N GLU A 114 -4.48 4.61 23.41
CA GLU A 114 -5.68 4.75 24.28
C GLU A 114 -7.02 4.51 23.57
N PHE A 115 -7.02 3.77 22.46
CA PHE A 115 -8.27 3.36 21.83
C PHE A 115 -8.90 2.21 22.61
N ASN A 116 -10.02 2.51 23.26
CA ASN A 116 -10.90 1.53 23.90
C ASN A 116 -11.97 1.06 22.90
N ASP A 117 -12.41 -0.19 23.04
CA ASP A 117 -13.50 -0.79 22.24
C ASP A 117 -13.36 -0.58 20.72
N VAL A 118 -12.15 -0.79 20.22
CA VAL A 118 -11.82 -0.65 18.79
C VAL A 118 -12.05 -1.96 18.04
N SER A 119 -12.70 -1.89 16.88
CA SER A 119 -12.69 -2.98 15.89
C SER A 119 -11.62 -2.73 14.83
N PHE A 120 -11.11 -3.83 14.29
CA PHE A 120 -9.99 -3.85 13.35
C PHE A 120 -10.44 -4.45 12.03
N GLN A 121 -10.08 -3.79 10.94
CA GLN A 121 -10.28 -4.31 9.60
C GLN A 121 -8.97 -4.17 8.82
N ILE A 122 -8.57 -5.20 8.07
CA ILE A 122 -7.41 -5.10 7.18
C ILE A 122 -7.76 -4.14 6.03
N SER A 123 -6.85 -3.23 5.71
CA SER A 123 -7.10 -2.17 4.72
C SER A 123 -7.13 -2.67 3.28
N GLY A 124 -6.42 -3.74 2.96
CA GLY A 124 -6.28 -4.25 1.59
C GLY A 124 -7.50 -5.07 1.14
N ILE A 125 -7.66 -5.19 -0.18
CA ILE A 125 -8.67 -6.06 -0.81
C ILE A 125 -8.50 -7.55 -0.42
N GLY A 126 -7.34 -7.92 0.15
CA GLY A 126 -7.04 -9.23 0.70
C GLY A 126 -6.00 -9.14 1.83
N PHE A 127 -5.25 -10.22 2.07
CA PHE A 127 -4.20 -10.24 3.09
C PHE A 127 -2.90 -9.66 2.55
N ASP A 128 -2.69 -8.37 2.78
CA ASP A 128 -1.41 -7.73 2.46
C ASP A 128 -0.37 -8.07 3.52
N PHE A 129 0.31 -9.21 3.32
CA PHE A 129 1.43 -9.63 4.18
C PHE A 129 2.65 -8.70 4.05
N ALA A 130 2.70 -7.86 3.01
CA ALA A 130 3.82 -6.98 2.73
C ALA A 130 3.66 -5.60 3.38
N LYS A 131 2.43 -5.09 3.47
CA LYS A 131 2.05 -3.82 4.12
C LYS A 131 0.93 -4.07 5.14
N MET A 132 1.31 -4.18 6.42
CA MET A 132 0.35 -4.32 7.52
C MET A 132 -0.34 -2.98 7.81
N LEU A 133 -1.48 -2.76 7.14
CA LEU A 133 -2.31 -1.58 7.27
C LEU A 133 -3.72 -1.98 7.71
N PHE A 134 -4.23 -1.32 8.75
CA PHE A 134 -5.53 -1.61 9.35
C PHE A 134 -6.37 -0.34 9.41
N PHE A 135 -7.67 -0.49 9.20
CA PHE A 135 -8.65 0.49 9.60
C PHE A 135 -9.08 0.20 11.03
N LEU A 136 -9.00 1.23 11.87
CA LEU A 136 -9.47 1.20 13.24
C LEU A 136 -10.80 1.93 13.31
N HIS A 137 -11.81 1.28 13.89
CA HIS A 137 -13.11 1.88 14.12
C HIS A 137 -13.37 1.95 15.62
N THR A 138 -13.53 3.17 16.12
CA THR A 138 -14.04 3.45 17.47
C THR A 138 -15.50 3.87 17.36
N ALA A 139 -16.17 4.12 18.49
CA ALA A 139 -17.57 4.58 18.49
C ALA A 139 -17.77 5.89 17.70
N ASP A 140 -16.81 6.82 17.80
CA ASP A 140 -16.97 8.19 17.28
C ASP A 140 -16.04 8.53 16.11
N ALA A 141 -15.01 7.71 15.87
CA ALA A 141 -13.96 8.04 14.91
C ALA A 141 -13.37 6.82 14.20
N ARG A 142 -12.78 7.07 13.03
CA ARG A 142 -12.00 6.12 12.26
C ARG A 142 -10.54 6.56 12.20
N PHE A 143 -9.65 5.60 12.10
CA PHE A 143 -8.21 5.83 11.94
C PHE A 143 -7.60 4.79 11.02
N THR A 144 -6.38 5.07 10.58
CA THR A 144 -5.55 4.10 9.86
C THR A 144 -4.33 3.77 10.71
N LEU A 145 -4.13 2.50 11.04
CA LEU A 145 -2.98 1.99 11.77
C LEU A 145 -2.03 1.29 10.80
N ARG A 146 -0.76 1.66 10.83
CA ARG A 146 0.33 0.95 10.16
C ARG A 146 1.19 0.23 11.19
N ILE A 147 1.46 -1.04 10.94
CA ILE A 147 2.53 -1.79 11.63
C ILE A 147 3.68 -1.95 10.65
N TYR A 148 4.87 -1.52 11.06
CA TYR A 148 6.07 -1.63 10.22
C TYR A 148 6.71 -3.00 10.38
N ARG A 149 7.38 -3.48 9.32
CA ARG A 149 8.14 -4.73 9.39
C ARG A 149 9.25 -4.62 10.45
N ALA A 150 9.59 -5.74 11.07
CA ALA A 150 10.51 -5.78 12.21
C ALA A 150 11.89 -5.19 11.89
N GLU A 151 12.34 -5.32 10.65
CA GLU A 151 13.60 -4.80 10.13
C GLU A 151 13.58 -3.31 9.79
N THR A 152 12.42 -2.64 9.89
CA THR A 152 12.30 -1.22 9.52
C THR A 152 13.02 -0.34 10.54
N PRO A 153 14.08 0.40 10.14
CA PRO A 153 14.77 1.30 11.05
C PRO A 153 13.89 2.50 11.41
N VAL A 154 13.88 2.88 12.69
CA VAL A 154 13.04 3.98 13.20
C VAL A 154 13.26 5.31 12.45
N HIS A 155 14.49 5.61 12.03
CA HIS A 155 14.80 6.85 11.32
C HIS A 155 14.08 6.97 9.97
N LYS A 156 13.74 5.85 9.32
CA LYS A 156 12.94 5.87 8.08
C LYS A 156 11.49 6.29 8.36
N ILE A 157 10.94 5.86 9.49
CA ILE A 157 9.60 6.21 9.96
C ILE A 157 9.58 7.68 10.43
N GLN A 158 10.63 8.12 11.14
CA GLN A 158 10.80 9.53 11.50
C GLN A 158 10.86 10.44 10.27
N SER A 159 11.53 9.98 9.20
CA SER A 159 11.60 10.72 7.93
C SER A 159 10.21 10.83 7.27
N GLU A 160 9.42 9.75 7.29
CA GLU A 160 8.01 9.74 6.82
C GLU A 160 7.18 10.79 7.56
N ILE A 161 7.17 10.75 8.89
CA ILE A 161 6.41 11.69 9.73
C ILE A 161 6.88 13.13 9.51
N TYR A 162 8.20 13.35 9.41
CA TYR A 162 8.77 14.68 9.18
C TYR A 162 8.28 15.28 7.85
N TRP A 163 8.26 14.47 6.79
CA TRP A 163 7.79 14.92 5.49
C TRP A 163 6.28 15.20 5.49
N LEU A 164 5.47 14.30 6.07
CA LEU A 164 4.02 14.51 6.23
C LEU A 164 3.72 15.82 6.99
N GLN A 165 4.42 16.07 8.08
CA GLN A 165 4.30 17.31 8.84
C GLN A 165 4.74 18.54 8.03
N ALA A 166 5.78 18.44 7.21
CA ALA A 166 6.18 19.52 6.31
C ALA A 166 5.11 19.84 5.25
N LEU A 167 4.47 18.81 4.68
CA LEU A 167 3.37 18.99 3.72
C LEU A 167 2.17 19.72 4.36
N TRP A 168 1.81 19.35 5.59
CA TRP A 168 0.78 20.05 6.36
C TRP A 168 1.17 21.50 6.67
N ASN A 169 2.34 21.69 7.29
CA ASN A 169 2.70 22.97 7.92
C ASN A 169 3.21 24.02 6.92
N LYS A 170 4.00 23.59 5.91
CA LYS A 170 4.62 24.50 4.94
C LYS A 170 3.81 24.61 3.66
N ALA A 171 3.31 23.48 3.15
CA ALA A 171 2.53 23.51 1.92
C ALA A 171 1.04 23.73 2.14
N ARG A 172 0.45 23.43 3.32
CA ARG A 172 -1.02 23.34 3.55
C ARG A 172 -1.68 22.26 2.68
N ILE A 173 -0.96 21.17 2.40
CA ILE A 173 -1.52 19.99 1.74
C ILE A 173 -2.08 19.09 2.82
N LYS A 174 -3.36 18.74 2.69
CA LYS A 174 -3.97 17.74 3.56
C LYS A 174 -3.46 16.37 3.13
N THR A 175 -2.98 15.57 4.09
CA THR A 175 -2.43 14.22 3.89
C THR A 175 -2.58 13.45 5.21
N LEU A 176 -1.95 12.28 5.34
CA LEU A 176 -1.91 11.53 6.58
C LEU A 176 -1.49 12.44 7.75
N SER A 177 -2.36 12.52 8.76
CA SER A 177 -2.16 13.35 9.95
C SER A 177 -1.89 12.43 11.14
N PRO A 178 -0.66 12.36 11.65
CA PRO A 178 -0.29 11.39 12.70
C PRO A 178 -1.00 11.69 14.03
N VAL A 179 -1.42 10.62 14.70
CA VAL A 179 -1.96 10.64 16.07
C VAL A 179 -0.83 10.34 17.05
N ARG A 180 -0.87 10.94 18.24
CA ARG A 180 0.08 10.67 19.32
C ARG A 180 -0.45 9.57 20.23
N GLY A 181 0.44 8.73 20.73
CA GLY A 181 0.13 7.76 21.77
C GLY A 181 -0.02 8.41 23.15
N SER A 182 -0.32 7.57 24.14
CA SER A 182 -0.44 7.92 25.56
C SER A 182 0.83 8.54 26.15
N ASP A 183 2.01 8.17 25.64
CA ASP A 183 3.30 8.73 26.02
C ASP A 183 3.59 10.08 25.33
N GLY A 184 2.67 10.55 24.48
CA GLY A 184 2.83 11.76 23.69
C GLY A 184 3.63 11.57 22.40
N GLU A 185 4.19 10.40 22.11
CA GLU A 185 5.00 10.15 20.91
C GLU A 185 4.14 9.66 19.73
N ILE A 186 4.56 9.99 18.50
CA ILE A 186 3.85 9.56 17.28
C ILE A 186 4.21 8.12 16.90
N ILE A 187 5.45 7.70 17.11
CA ILE A 187 5.91 6.35 16.78
C ILE A 187 5.79 5.49 18.04
N GLN A 188 4.93 4.49 18.00
CA GLN A 188 4.73 3.55 19.10
C GLN A 188 5.50 2.25 18.82
N TYR A 189 5.80 1.48 19.88
CA TYR A 189 6.54 0.22 19.79
C TYR A 189 5.78 -0.93 20.47
N PRO A 190 4.63 -1.36 19.92
CA PRO A 190 3.86 -2.47 20.47
C PRO A 190 4.67 -3.77 20.59
N SER A 191 4.55 -4.41 21.76
CA SER A 191 5.14 -5.70 22.08
C SER A 191 4.06 -6.66 22.57
N PRO A 192 3.27 -7.29 21.67
CA PRO A 192 2.36 -8.35 22.08
C PRO A 192 3.14 -9.52 22.70
N SER A 193 2.52 -10.22 23.66
CA SER A 193 3.14 -11.37 24.35
C SER A 193 3.66 -12.41 23.34
N ASP A 194 4.87 -12.90 23.57
CA ASP A 194 5.57 -13.93 22.76
C ASP A 194 5.93 -13.53 21.32
N LEU A 195 5.82 -12.24 20.97
CA LEU A 195 6.21 -11.71 19.67
C LEU A 195 7.25 -10.57 19.84
N PRO A 196 8.23 -10.46 18.91
CA PRO A 196 9.18 -9.35 18.95
C PRO A 196 8.48 -8.01 18.70
N PRO A 197 8.89 -6.91 19.34
CA PRO A 197 8.24 -5.63 19.13
C PRO A 197 8.44 -5.09 17.71
N ARG A 198 7.43 -4.36 17.22
CA ARG A 198 7.44 -3.67 15.91
C ARG A 198 7.03 -2.22 16.09
N TYR A 199 7.48 -1.35 15.18
CA TYR A 199 7.01 0.03 15.19
C TYR A 199 5.59 0.15 14.64
N ALA A 200 4.84 1.11 15.14
CA ALA A 200 3.48 1.40 14.72
C ALA A 200 3.20 2.91 14.67
N THR A 201 2.45 3.34 13.67
CA THR A 201 1.92 4.71 13.54
C THR A 201 0.43 4.67 13.32
N VAL A 202 -0.30 5.62 13.90
CA VAL A 202 -1.73 5.83 13.64
C VAL A 202 -1.91 7.19 12.97
N TYR A 203 -2.82 7.25 12.00
CA TYR A 203 -3.20 8.46 11.29
C TYR A 203 -4.70 8.69 11.39
N ASN A 204 -5.10 9.96 11.47
CA ASN A 204 -6.51 10.36 11.38
C ASN A 204 -7.10 9.91 10.03
N TRP A 205 -8.36 9.48 10.05
CA TRP A 205 -9.09 9.13 8.83
C TRP A 205 -9.25 10.36 7.92
N ILE A 206 -9.02 10.16 6.63
CA ILE A 206 -9.30 11.16 5.60
C ILE A 206 -10.62 10.77 4.94
N PRO A 207 -11.72 11.52 5.16
CA PRO A 207 -12.97 11.24 4.49
C PRO A 207 -12.86 11.57 3.00
N GLY A 208 -13.50 10.77 2.16
CA GLY A 208 -13.51 10.96 0.71
C GLY A 208 -13.33 9.64 -0.03
N GLU A 209 -13.23 9.76 -1.35
CA GLU A 209 -13.00 8.64 -2.26
C GLU A 209 -11.63 8.78 -2.92
N THR A 210 -11.06 7.67 -3.38
CA THR A 210 -9.81 7.74 -4.14
C THR A 210 -10.05 8.35 -5.51
N LEU A 211 -9.07 9.05 -6.07
CA LEU A 211 -9.17 9.58 -7.45
C LEU A 211 -9.41 8.47 -8.47
N HIS A 212 -8.95 7.24 -8.19
CA HIS A 212 -9.24 6.07 -9.01
C HIS A 212 -10.73 5.74 -9.07
N THR A 213 -11.44 5.80 -7.93
CA THR A 213 -12.83 5.37 -7.81
C THR A 213 -13.85 6.46 -8.13
N LEU A 214 -13.41 7.72 -8.19
CA LEU A 214 -14.27 8.84 -8.56
C LEU A 214 -14.88 8.67 -9.95
N LEU A 215 -16.13 9.11 -10.09
CA LEU A 215 -16.81 9.15 -11.39
C LEU A 215 -16.13 10.18 -12.30
N GLU A 216 -16.12 9.91 -13.61
CA GLU A 216 -15.52 10.83 -14.60
C GLU A 216 -16.12 12.24 -14.56
N VAL A 217 -17.42 12.37 -14.26
CA VAL A 217 -18.10 13.67 -14.12
C VAL A 217 -17.59 14.50 -12.94
N GLU A 218 -17.00 13.85 -11.92
CA GLU A 218 -16.44 14.50 -10.73
C GLU A 218 -14.98 14.91 -10.93
N LYS A 219 -14.31 14.39 -11.95
CA LYS A 219 -12.95 14.77 -12.36
C LYS A 219 -12.95 16.07 -13.14
N THR A 220 -13.47 17.14 -12.53
CA THR A 220 -13.63 18.44 -13.22
C THR A 220 -12.29 19.08 -13.57
N PRO A 221 -12.23 19.98 -14.55
CA PRO A 221 -11.05 20.79 -14.85
C PRO A 221 -10.43 21.47 -13.61
N GLU A 222 -11.26 21.95 -12.69
CA GLU A 222 -10.80 22.57 -11.44
C GLU A 222 -10.09 21.56 -10.54
N LEU A 223 -10.58 20.32 -10.43
CA LEU A 223 -9.92 19.27 -9.66
C LEU A 223 -8.57 18.90 -10.30
N ILE A 224 -8.52 18.75 -11.62
CA ILE A 224 -7.30 18.42 -12.37
C ILE A 224 -6.25 19.52 -12.20
N ARG A 225 -6.66 20.78 -12.28
CA ARG A 225 -5.78 21.92 -11.99
C ARG A 225 -5.26 21.87 -10.55
N ARG A 226 -6.13 21.60 -9.56
CA ARG A 226 -5.73 21.44 -8.14
C ARG A 226 -4.77 20.28 -7.91
N LEU A 227 -4.90 19.18 -8.64
CA LEU A 227 -3.95 18.07 -8.61
C LEU A 227 -2.56 18.59 -9.03
N GLY A 228 -2.49 19.32 -10.14
CA GLY A 228 -1.27 19.99 -10.60
C GLY A 228 -0.65 20.89 -9.54
N SER A 229 -1.43 21.83 -8.99
CA SER A 229 -0.94 22.76 -7.97
C SER A 229 -0.54 22.04 -6.67
N THR A 230 -1.17 20.91 -6.34
CA THR A 230 -0.80 20.07 -5.18
C THR A 230 0.57 19.44 -5.38
N VAL A 231 0.82 18.83 -6.53
CA VAL A 231 2.15 18.26 -6.87
C VAL A 231 3.22 19.35 -6.89
N GLY A 232 2.90 20.52 -7.47
CA GLY A 232 3.81 21.68 -7.46
C GLY A 232 4.19 22.12 -6.05
N ARG A 233 3.23 22.16 -5.11
CA ARG A 233 3.47 22.49 -3.70
C ARG A 233 4.29 21.41 -2.97
N MET A 234 4.10 20.12 -3.28
CA MET A 234 4.94 19.04 -2.73
C MET A 234 6.39 19.23 -3.13
N HIS A 235 6.65 19.46 -4.42
CA HIS A 235 8.01 19.69 -4.93
C HIS A 235 8.61 20.99 -4.41
N HIS A 236 7.80 22.04 -4.21
CA HIS A 236 8.28 23.28 -3.60
C HIS A 236 8.71 23.09 -2.14
N VAL A 237 7.97 22.29 -1.36
CA VAL A 237 8.41 21.92 -0.01
C VAL A 237 9.72 21.16 -0.08
N SER A 238 9.84 20.17 -0.95
CA SER A 238 11.09 19.43 -1.15
C SER A 238 12.30 20.34 -1.40
N GLU A 239 12.16 21.30 -2.31
CA GLU A 239 13.23 22.23 -2.70
C GLU A 239 13.72 23.12 -1.53
N THR A 240 12.80 23.48 -0.63
CA THR A 240 13.02 24.41 0.49
C THR A 240 13.18 23.74 1.85
N LEU A 241 13.00 22.41 1.94
CA LEU A 241 13.05 21.68 3.19
C LEU A 241 14.50 21.49 3.62
N GLU A 242 14.79 21.84 4.88
CA GLU A 242 16.03 21.48 5.53
C GLU A 242 15.88 20.10 6.16
N PHE A 243 16.87 19.23 5.93
CA PHE A 243 16.84 17.85 6.38
C PHE A 243 17.69 17.70 7.65
N PRO A 244 17.10 17.18 8.75
CA PRO A 244 17.86 16.78 9.93
C PRO A 244 18.92 15.72 9.59
N GLN A 245 19.99 15.62 10.39
CA GLN A 245 21.08 14.65 10.15
C GLN A 245 20.62 13.19 10.09
N TRP A 246 19.56 12.84 10.81
CA TRP A 246 18.99 11.49 10.83
C TRP A 246 18.05 11.21 9.65
N PHE A 247 17.69 12.22 8.85
CA PHE A 247 16.75 12.06 7.74
C PHE A 247 17.36 11.15 6.67
N THR A 248 16.72 10.01 6.43
CA THR A 248 17.21 9.02 5.47
C THR A 248 16.05 8.45 4.70
N ARG A 249 16.12 8.57 3.38
CA ARG A 249 15.16 7.99 2.43
C ARG A 249 15.90 7.46 1.20
N PRO A 250 15.30 6.52 0.45
CA PRO A 250 15.88 6.04 -0.79
C PRO A 250 16.20 7.18 -1.74
N ARG A 251 17.20 6.96 -2.58
CA ARG A 251 17.52 7.81 -3.73
C ARG A 251 17.23 7.02 -4.99
N TYR A 252 16.41 7.59 -5.86
CA TYR A 252 16.05 7.08 -7.18
C TYR A 252 16.97 7.70 -8.24
N ASP A 253 18.27 7.58 -7.99
CA ASP A 253 19.33 8.15 -8.81
C ASP A 253 19.88 7.13 -9.83
N LYS A 254 20.96 7.50 -10.51
CA LYS A 254 21.62 6.65 -11.51
C LYS A 254 21.97 5.27 -10.99
N ASP A 255 22.49 5.18 -9.76
CA ASP A 255 22.91 3.91 -9.18
C ASP A 255 21.70 3.03 -8.87
N TRP A 256 20.59 3.62 -8.44
CA TRP A 256 19.33 2.90 -8.26
C TRP A 256 18.81 2.30 -9.57
N ILE A 257 18.77 3.11 -10.63
CA ILE A 257 18.31 2.65 -11.96
C ILE A 257 19.23 1.56 -12.52
N ASN A 258 20.55 1.71 -12.39
CA ASN A 258 21.48 0.69 -12.85
C ASN A 258 21.30 -0.64 -12.11
N LYS A 259 21.11 -0.61 -10.78
CA LYS A 259 20.82 -1.81 -9.99
C LYS A 259 19.51 -2.47 -10.40
N LYS A 260 18.48 -1.69 -10.72
CA LYS A 260 17.21 -2.21 -11.24
C LYS A 260 17.40 -2.91 -12.59
N ILE A 261 18.14 -2.29 -13.50
CA ILE A 261 18.48 -2.88 -14.79
C ILE A 261 19.28 -4.18 -14.60
N GLU A 262 20.32 -4.17 -13.78
CA GLU A 262 21.12 -5.37 -13.47
C GLU A 262 20.27 -6.50 -12.87
N ALA A 263 19.35 -6.17 -11.96
CA ALA A 263 18.43 -7.14 -11.38
C ALA A 263 17.51 -7.74 -12.45
N SER A 264 16.90 -6.91 -13.32
CA SER A 264 16.05 -7.37 -14.42
C SER A 264 16.81 -8.26 -15.41
N LEU A 265 18.07 -7.92 -15.71
CA LEU A 265 18.96 -8.73 -16.55
C LEU A 265 19.36 -10.06 -15.89
N GLY A 266 19.55 -10.06 -14.57
CA GLY A 266 19.95 -11.25 -13.81
C GLY A 266 18.79 -12.21 -13.49
N SER A 267 17.54 -11.70 -13.45
CA SER A 267 16.36 -12.50 -13.15
C SER A 267 15.77 -13.24 -14.35
N ASP A 268 16.06 -12.80 -15.57
CA ASP A 268 15.52 -13.38 -16.79
C ASP A 268 16.59 -14.14 -17.59
N THR A 269 16.71 -15.44 -17.32
CA THR A 269 17.64 -16.33 -18.05
C THR A 269 17.24 -16.56 -19.51
N ASN A 270 16.09 -16.04 -19.96
CA ASN A 270 15.56 -16.16 -21.32
C ASN A 270 15.45 -14.82 -22.06
N ALA A 271 15.94 -13.72 -21.49
CA ALA A 271 15.86 -12.40 -22.10
C ALA A 271 16.45 -12.41 -23.53
N SER A 272 15.66 -11.96 -24.50
CA SER A 272 16.08 -11.88 -25.90
C SER A 272 17.17 -10.83 -26.07
N THR A 273 18.03 -10.99 -27.09
CA THR A 273 19.03 -9.98 -27.46
C THR A 273 18.43 -8.58 -27.64
N LYS A 274 17.16 -8.50 -28.07
CA LYS A 274 16.44 -7.25 -28.25
C LYS A 274 16.08 -6.58 -26.91
N GLU A 275 15.66 -7.36 -25.91
CA GLU A 275 15.36 -6.85 -24.56
C GLU A 275 16.64 -6.38 -23.86
N LEU A 276 17.72 -7.16 -23.96
CA LEU A 276 19.04 -6.78 -23.44
C LEU A 276 19.53 -5.46 -24.05
N ALA A 277 19.40 -5.30 -25.37
CA ALA A 277 19.77 -4.06 -26.06
C ALA A 277 18.91 -2.88 -25.61
N LYS A 278 17.61 -3.09 -25.36
CA LYS A 278 16.68 -2.05 -24.90
C LYS A 278 17.02 -1.58 -23.49
N LEU A 279 17.30 -2.51 -22.56
CA LEU A 279 17.72 -2.21 -21.19
C LEU A 279 19.07 -1.47 -21.13
N SER A 280 20.03 -1.88 -21.97
CA SER A 280 21.32 -1.19 -22.08
C SER A 280 21.18 0.23 -22.63
N ALA A 281 20.36 0.42 -23.68
CA ALA A 281 20.05 1.74 -24.22
C ALA A 281 19.39 2.65 -23.17
N LEU A 282 18.48 2.10 -22.37
CA LEU A 282 17.80 2.82 -21.30
C LEU A 282 18.77 3.29 -20.19
N SER A 283 19.70 2.44 -19.74
CA SER A 283 20.77 2.83 -18.81
C SER A 283 21.63 3.98 -19.37
N SER A 284 21.97 3.90 -20.67
CA SER A 284 22.74 4.94 -21.36
C SER A 284 21.96 6.26 -21.46
N HIS A 285 20.69 6.23 -21.88
CA HIS A 285 19.84 7.41 -21.97
C HIS A 285 19.64 8.07 -20.60
N PHE A 286 19.39 7.27 -19.55
CA PHE A 286 19.27 7.81 -18.20
C PHE A 286 20.58 8.41 -17.71
N SER A 287 21.71 7.78 -18.00
CA SER A 287 23.03 8.33 -17.67
C SER A 287 23.29 9.68 -18.35
N GLN A 288 22.90 9.83 -19.62
CA GLN A 288 23.00 11.10 -20.35
C GLN A 288 22.05 12.16 -19.76
N PHE A 289 20.83 11.77 -19.41
CA PHE A 289 19.87 12.63 -18.72
C PHE A 289 20.42 13.16 -17.39
N VAL A 290 20.94 12.28 -16.52
CA VAL A 290 21.54 12.69 -15.23
C VAL A 290 22.74 13.62 -15.46
N THR A 291 23.57 13.36 -16.46
CA THR A 291 24.71 14.24 -16.80
C THR A 291 24.25 15.63 -17.27
N ALA A 292 23.16 15.69 -18.04
CA ALA A 292 22.64 16.93 -18.61
C ALA A 292 21.80 17.76 -17.63
N GLN A 293 20.99 17.12 -16.78
CA GLN A 293 20.13 17.80 -15.80
C GLN A 293 20.84 18.08 -14.48
N GLY A 294 21.75 17.20 -14.06
CA GLY A 294 22.29 17.20 -12.70
C GLY A 294 21.22 16.91 -11.64
N GLU A 295 21.58 17.11 -10.37
CA GLU A 295 20.71 16.88 -9.21
C GLU A 295 20.51 18.17 -8.41
N GLY A 296 20.35 19.29 -9.11
CA GLY A 296 19.99 20.57 -8.49
C GLY A 296 18.64 20.48 -7.78
N ARG A 297 18.45 21.26 -6.70
CA ARG A 297 17.21 21.24 -5.89
C ARG A 297 15.95 21.63 -6.68
N ASP A 298 16.14 22.28 -7.82
CA ASP A 298 15.11 22.68 -8.78
C ASP A 298 14.61 21.51 -9.64
N VAL A 299 15.39 20.43 -9.79
CA VAL A 299 15.06 19.27 -10.63
C VAL A 299 14.98 17.94 -9.86
N PHE A 300 15.70 17.82 -8.75
CA PHE A 300 15.85 16.60 -7.96
C PHE A 300 15.63 16.87 -6.46
N GLY A 301 14.76 16.10 -5.82
CA GLY A 301 14.40 16.27 -4.41
C GLY A 301 13.42 15.19 -3.94
N LEU A 302 12.79 15.38 -2.78
CA LEU A 302 11.73 14.49 -2.31
C LEU A 302 10.54 14.46 -3.27
N ILE A 303 10.26 13.27 -3.78
CA ILE A 303 9.09 12.88 -4.54
C ILE A 303 8.29 11.82 -3.76
N HIS A 304 7.00 11.71 -4.05
CA HIS A 304 6.13 10.65 -3.55
C HIS A 304 6.51 9.28 -4.09
N SER A 305 6.98 9.24 -5.35
CA SER A 305 7.40 8.07 -6.14
C SER A 305 6.34 7.00 -6.42
N ASP A 306 5.11 7.18 -5.94
CA ASP A 306 3.97 6.30 -6.18
C ASP A 306 2.64 7.08 -6.16
N LEU A 307 2.65 8.24 -6.83
CA LEU A 307 1.51 9.17 -6.85
C LEU A 307 0.39 8.72 -7.81
N GLU A 308 0.07 7.43 -7.77
CA GLU A 308 -0.98 6.81 -8.57
C GLU A 308 -2.38 7.24 -8.07
N PRO A 309 -3.43 7.26 -8.91
CA PRO A 309 -4.76 7.74 -8.53
C PRO A 309 -5.39 7.05 -7.31
N HIS A 310 -5.02 5.81 -7.01
CA HIS A 310 -5.51 5.10 -5.82
C HIS A 310 -4.84 5.58 -4.51
N ASN A 311 -3.71 6.29 -4.60
CA ASN A 311 -2.99 6.90 -3.49
C ASN A 311 -3.33 8.38 -3.30
N ILE A 312 -4.42 8.86 -3.89
CA ILE A 312 -4.91 10.24 -3.72
C ILE A 312 -6.38 10.19 -3.31
N ILE A 313 -6.69 10.61 -2.09
CA ILE A 313 -8.07 10.77 -1.63
C ILE A 313 -8.55 12.18 -2.01
N ILE A 314 -9.76 12.29 -2.57
CA ILE A 314 -10.41 13.56 -2.83
C ILE A 314 -11.41 13.84 -1.70
N MET A 315 -11.06 14.83 -0.87
CA MET A 315 -11.87 15.28 0.26
C MET A 315 -12.42 16.68 -0.04
N ASP A 316 -13.73 16.83 -0.22
CA ASP A 316 -14.38 18.11 -0.54
C ASP A 316 -13.73 18.83 -1.75
N GLY A 317 -13.39 18.06 -2.79
CA GLY A 317 -12.69 18.54 -3.99
C GLY A 317 -11.23 18.94 -3.77
N GLN A 318 -10.61 18.54 -2.64
CA GLN A 318 -9.19 18.75 -2.36
C GLN A 318 -8.41 17.43 -2.48
N PRO A 319 -7.35 17.39 -3.30
CA PRO A 319 -6.45 16.24 -3.34
C PRO A 319 -5.68 16.05 -2.03
N CYS A 320 -5.71 14.83 -1.52
CA CYS A 320 -5.02 14.40 -0.31
C CYS A 320 -4.14 13.19 -0.63
N PRO A 321 -2.86 13.39 -1.02
CA PRO A 321 -1.93 12.28 -1.24
C PRO A 321 -1.74 11.44 0.02
N ILE A 322 -1.66 10.12 -0.12
CA ILE A 322 -1.48 9.12 0.96
C ILE A 322 -0.48 8.04 0.52
N ASP A 323 -0.18 7.09 1.41
CA ASP A 323 0.78 5.99 1.21
C ASP A 323 2.19 6.41 0.79
N VAL A 324 2.85 7.13 1.70
CA VAL A 324 4.22 7.61 1.52
C VAL A 324 5.27 6.56 1.91
N VAL A 325 5.07 5.27 1.63
CA VAL A 325 6.08 4.23 1.97
C VAL A 325 7.32 4.37 1.13
N GLU A 326 7.13 4.67 -0.15
CA GLU A 326 8.21 4.68 -1.14
C GLU A 326 8.81 6.07 -1.32
N PHE A 327 8.26 7.14 -0.71
CA PHE A 327 8.78 8.50 -0.96
C PHE A 327 10.30 8.61 -0.79
N GLY A 328 10.95 9.42 -1.60
CA GLY A 328 12.41 9.47 -1.61
C GLY A 328 12.95 10.54 -2.50
N PHE A 329 14.27 10.63 -2.58
CA PHE A 329 14.90 11.61 -3.45
C PHE A 329 14.88 11.11 -4.89
N GLY A 330 14.26 11.86 -5.79
CA GLY A 330 14.13 11.53 -7.20
C GLY A 330 13.90 12.79 -8.03
N TYR A 331 13.83 12.60 -9.35
CA TYR A 331 13.50 13.70 -10.26
C TYR A 331 12.02 14.01 -10.19
N TYR A 332 11.66 15.28 -10.04
CA TYR A 332 10.28 15.75 -9.93
C TYR A 332 9.39 15.34 -11.11
N ILE A 333 9.99 15.15 -12.28
CA ILE A 333 9.29 14.67 -13.48
C ILE A 333 8.66 13.28 -13.28
N SER A 334 9.19 12.47 -12.37
CA SER A 334 8.65 11.15 -12.05
C SER A 334 7.24 11.25 -11.47
N ASP A 335 7.02 12.08 -10.44
CA ASP A 335 5.70 12.28 -9.84
C ASP A 335 4.71 12.92 -10.83
N ILE A 336 5.20 13.89 -11.63
CA ILE A 336 4.42 14.52 -12.70
C ILE A 336 3.91 13.46 -13.67
N LEU A 337 4.81 12.61 -14.19
CA LEU A 337 4.47 11.54 -15.13
C LEU A 337 3.47 10.56 -14.51
N THR A 338 3.74 10.09 -13.29
CA THR A 338 2.94 9.06 -12.62
C THR A 338 1.47 9.45 -12.55
N LEU A 339 1.17 10.72 -12.29
CA LEU A 339 -0.21 11.19 -12.25
C LEU A 339 -0.74 11.63 -13.62
N SER A 340 0.03 12.41 -14.39
CA SER A 340 -0.46 13.01 -15.64
C SER A 340 -0.77 12.00 -16.74
N ARG A 341 -0.15 10.81 -16.71
CA ARG A 341 -0.40 9.73 -17.67
C ARG A 341 -1.84 9.18 -17.65
N HIS A 342 -2.60 9.46 -16.58
CA HIS A 342 -4.00 9.02 -16.44
C HIS A 342 -4.99 10.03 -17.02
N PHE A 343 -4.50 11.11 -17.58
CA PHE A 343 -5.30 12.20 -18.15
C PHE A 343 -5.17 12.22 -19.67
N SER A 344 -6.25 12.65 -20.35
CA SER A 344 -6.21 13.01 -21.76
C SER A 344 -5.28 14.20 -22.03
N GLU A 345 -4.94 14.47 -23.29
CA GLU A 345 -4.02 15.57 -23.63
C GLU A 345 -4.51 16.95 -23.14
N ASP A 346 -5.82 17.22 -23.25
CA ASP A 346 -6.43 18.46 -22.79
C ASP A 346 -6.36 18.60 -21.26
N GLU A 347 -6.63 17.50 -20.55
CA GLU A 347 -6.54 17.43 -19.09
C GLU A 347 -5.10 17.52 -18.58
N GLN A 348 -4.13 16.94 -19.30
CA GLN A 348 -2.71 17.10 -19.01
C GLN A 348 -2.30 18.58 -19.09
N ALA A 349 -2.78 19.32 -20.09
CA ALA A 349 -2.53 20.76 -20.17
C ALA A 349 -3.06 21.51 -18.94
N ILE A 350 -4.26 21.18 -18.47
CA ILE A 350 -4.85 21.76 -17.26
C ILE A 350 -4.05 21.41 -16.00
N PHE A 351 -3.60 20.14 -15.88
CA PHE A 351 -2.74 19.69 -14.79
C PHE A 351 -1.39 20.44 -14.79
N PHE A 352 -0.76 20.58 -15.95
CA PHE A 352 0.49 21.30 -16.13
C PHE A 352 0.34 22.79 -15.82
N ASP A 353 -0.78 23.42 -16.19
CA ASP A 353 -1.05 24.80 -15.81
C ASP A 353 -1.14 24.95 -14.28
N GLY A 354 -1.84 24.06 -13.60
CA GLY A 354 -1.92 24.06 -12.14
C GLY A 354 -0.55 23.87 -11.47
N TYR A 355 0.27 22.94 -11.98
CA TYR A 355 1.64 22.75 -11.50
C TYR A 355 2.48 24.04 -11.65
N GLN A 356 2.36 24.69 -12.81
CA GLN A 356 3.10 25.91 -13.15
C GLN A 356 2.69 27.16 -12.37
N GLU A 357 1.54 27.15 -11.68
CA GLU A 357 1.20 28.19 -10.70
C GLU A 357 2.19 28.24 -9.52
N ILE A 358 2.87 27.13 -9.25
CA ILE A 358 3.75 26.98 -8.09
C ILE A 358 5.22 26.94 -8.53
N ARG A 359 5.53 26.15 -9.57
CA ARG A 359 6.90 25.97 -10.06
C ARG A 359 6.91 25.73 -11.58
N PRO A 360 7.89 26.25 -12.33
CA PRO A 360 7.98 25.97 -13.76
C PRO A 360 8.19 24.47 -14.02
N LEU A 361 7.66 23.98 -15.15
CA LEU A 361 8.05 22.67 -15.68
C LEU A 361 9.50 22.71 -16.19
N PRO A 362 10.22 21.57 -16.19
CA PRO A 362 11.54 21.48 -16.80
C PRO A 362 11.53 21.90 -18.28
N THR A 363 12.57 22.60 -18.76
CA THR A 363 12.65 23.13 -20.14
C THR A 363 12.43 22.06 -21.22
N ASN A 364 12.83 20.81 -20.97
CA ASN A 364 12.65 19.66 -21.87
C ASN A 364 11.68 18.62 -21.29
N TYR A 365 10.67 19.05 -20.53
CA TYR A 365 9.80 18.12 -19.79
C TYR A 365 9.19 17.03 -20.66
N ARG A 366 8.82 17.29 -21.93
CA ARG A 366 8.24 16.27 -22.82
C ARG A 366 9.21 15.12 -23.10
N GLN A 367 10.47 15.43 -23.36
CA GLN A 367 11.52 14.42 -23.53
C GLN A 367 11.78 13.67 -22.22
N GLN A 368 11.70 14.37 -21.08
CA GLN A 368 11.84 13.73 -19.78
C GLN A 368 10.66 12.80 -19.46
N LEU A 369 9.42 13.19 -19.75
CA LEU A 369 8.24 12.32 -19.60
C LEU A 369 8.41 11.05 -20.43
N ALA A 370 8.84 11.16 -21.69
CA ALA A 370 9.09 10.00 -22.54
C ALA A 370 10.16 9.07 -21.97
N LEU A 371 11.29 9.61 -21.50
CA LEU A 371 12.34 8.82 -20.87
C LEU A 371 11.85 8.12 -19.60
N PHE A 372 11.13 8.83 -18.72
CA PHE A 372 10.63 8.25 -17.47
C PHE A 372 9.52 7.23 -17.72
N GLU A 373 8.75 7.38 -18.81
CA GLU A 373 7.79 6.37 -19.25
C GLU A 373 8.52 5.09 -19.70
N GLU A 374 9.62 5.21 -20.43
CA GLU A 374 10.47 4.06 -20.77
C GLU A 374 11.06 3.37 -19.53
N LEU A 375 11.38 4.12 -18.48
CA LEU A 375 11.93 3.59 -17.22
C LEU A 375 10.91 2.77 -16.41
N ARG A 376 9.60 2.93 -16.62
CA ARG A 376 8.57 2.17 -15.91
C ARG A 376 8.55 0.67 -16.23
N VAL A 377 9.32 0.22 -17.24
CA VAL A 377 9.48 -1.20 -17.57
C VAL A 377 10.41 -1.94 -16.59
N LEU A 378 11.16 -1.19 -15.76
CA LEU A 378 12.07 -1.68 -14.73
C LEU A 378 11.35 -1.87 -13.39
#